data_AF-A0A0G0PEL4-F1
#
_entry.id   AF-A0A0G0PEL4-F1
#
_cell.length_a   1.000
_cell.length_b   1.000
_cell.length_c   1.000
_cell.angle_alpha   90.00
_cell.angle_beta   90.00
_cell.angle_gamma   90.00
#
_symmetry.space_group_name_H-M   'P 1'
#
loop_
_entity.id
_entity.type
_entity.pdbx_description
1 polymer ?
#
loop_
_entity_poly.entity_id
_entity_poly.type
_entity_poly.pdbx_seq_one_letter_code
_entity_poly.pdbx_strand_id
1 'polypeptide(L)'
;MMEEWYSKLPALPRNWKDVIVQIAPWLALIFGIIGVLGSLVAVGLLTFLAPFILIGGGIGAASGGVIGAILALVASVLLLLAFPGTRARKISGWNLLFWSEVASVVSTIVALSVGGVVGALIGFYILFQIKSYYK
;
A
#
# COMPACT_ATOMS: atom_id res chain seq x y z
N MET A 1 17.02 10.40 4.28
CA MET A 1 17.68 9.40 3.41
C MET A 1 16.85 9.06 2.17
N MET A 2 15.59 8.60 2.28
CA MET A 2 14.77 8.26 1.10
C MET A 2 14.47 9.46 0.18
N GLU A 3 14.16 10.63 0.76
CA GLU A 3 13.86 11.86 -0.01
C GLU A 3 14.98 12.28 -0.97
N GLU A 4 16.23 12.04 -0.58
CA GLU A 4 17.40 12.38 -1.37
C GLU A 4 17.56 11.49 -2.62
N TRP A 5 17.03 10.27 -2.58
CA TRP A 5 17.02 9.38 -3.74
C TRP A 5 15.91 9.78 -4.72
N TYR A 6 14.71 10.07 -4.21
CA TYR A 6 13.58 10.45 -5.06
C TYR A 6 13.68 11.87 -5.61
N SER A 7 14.45 12.76 -4.97
CA SER A 7 14.72 14.10 -5.51
C SER A 7 15.64 14.10 -6.73
N LYS A 8 16.44 13.03 -6.91
CA LYS A 8 17.31 12.82 -8.09
C LYS A 8 16.54 12.33 -9.31
N LEU A 9 15.30 11.85 -9.13
CA LEU A 9 14.45 11.38 -10.23
C LEU A 9 13.77 12.57 -10.93
N PRO A 10 13.46 12.46 -12.23
CA PRO A 10 12.80 13.52 -12.99
C PRO A 10 11.54 14.01 -12.27
N ALA A 11 11.36 15.32 -12.15
CA ALA A 11 10.17 15.87 -11.52
C ALA A 11 8.97 15.75 -12.46
N LEU A 12 7.82 15.32 -11.92
CA LEU A 12 6.58 15.31 -12.69
C LEU A 12 6.16 16.76 -13.05
N PRO A 13 5.61 17.00 -14.24
CA PRO A 13 5.07 18.30 -14.59
C PRO A 13 3.95 18.71 -13.62
N ARG A 14 3.79 20.01 -13.38
CA ARG A 14 2.88 20.54 -12.34
C ARG A 14 1.43 20.08 -12.50
N ASN A 15 0.92 20.08 -13.73
CA ASN A 15 -0.42 19.60 -14.06
C ASN A 15 -0.65 18.14 -13.65
N TRP A 16 0.36 17.26 -13.80
CA TRP A 16 0.24 15.87 -13.37
C TRP A 16 0.18 15.77 -11.85
N LYS A 17 1.03 16.51 -11.12
CA LYS A 17 0.99 16.55 -9.66
C LYS A 17 -0.36 17.04 -9.15
N ASP A 18 -0.92 18.07 -9.77
CA ASP A 18 -2.24 18.62 -9.42
C ASP A 18 -3.35 17.57 -9.58
N VAL A 19 -3.35 16.85 -10.72
CA VAL A 19 -4.30 15.75 -10.97
C VAL A 19 -4.15 14.65 -9.94
N ILE A 20 -2.92 14.19 -9.68
CA ILE A 20 -2.63 13.13 -8.71
C ILE A 20 -3.16 13.52 -7.32
N VAL A 21 -2.89 14.75 -6.87
CA VAL A 21 -3.36 15.24 -5.56
C VAL A 21 -4.88 15.32 -5.50
N GLN A 22 -5.54 15.63 -6.62
CA GLN A 22 -7.01 15.69 -6.71
C GLN A 22 -7.66 14.29 -6.63
N ILE A 23 -7.04 13.28 -7.24
CA ILE A 23 -7.57 11.91 -7.26
C ILE A 23 -7.11 11.07 -6.06
N ALA A 24 -5.97 11.40 -5.43
CA ALA A 24 -5.38 10.64 -4.33
C ALA A 24 -6.36 10.30 -3.19
N PRO A 25 -7.23 11.21 -2.72
CA PRO A 25 -8.23 10.85 -1.70
C PRO A 25 -9.16 9.74 -2.19
N TRP A 26 -9.66 9.84 -3.42
CA TRP A 26 -10.57 8.85 -3.98
C TRP A 26 -9.88 7.51 -4.21
N LEU A 27 -8.62 7.52 -4.65
CA LEU A 27 -7.81 6.30 -4.75
C LEU A 27 -7.65 5.66 -3.36
N ALA A 28 -7.30 6.44 -2.34
CA ALA A 28 -7.15 5.94 -0.98
C ALA A 28 -8.45 5.34 -0.43
N LEU A 29 -9.59 5.97 -0.70
CA LEU A 29 -10.89 5.44 -0.30
C LEU A 29 -11.24 4.14 -1.03
N ILE A 30 -11.15 4.13 -2.36
CA ILE A 30 -11.55 2.98 -3.19
C ILE A 30 -10.63 1.79 -2.90
N PHE A 31 -9.31 1.97 -2.98
CA PHE A 31 -8.35 0.90 -2.71
C PHE A 31 -8.31 0.50 -1.25
N GLY A 32 -8.60 1.42 -0.32
CA GLY A 32 -8.78 1.08 1.08
C GLY A 32 -9.97 0.15 1.30
N ILE A 33 -11.13 0.41 0.69
CA ILE A 33 -12.32 -0.45 0.82
C ILE A 33 -12.06 -1.81 0.19
N ILE A 34 -11.61 -1.83 -1.07
CA ILE A 34 -11.32 -3.07 -1.81
C ILE A 34 -10.25 -3.88 -1.07
N GLY A 35 -9.20 -3.21 -0.58
CA GLY A 35 -8.11 -3.83 0.14
C GLY A 35 -8.56 -4.43 1.47
N VAL A 36 -9.40 -3.74 2.25
CA VAL A 36 -9.97 -4.31 3.49
C VAL A 36 -10.81 -5.55 3.19
N LEU A 37 -11.76 -5.44 2.25
CA LEU A 37 -12.63 -6.57 1.89
C LEU A 37 -11.82 -7.75 1.35
N GLY A 38 -10.90 -7.49 0.42
CA GLY A 38 -10.03 -8.51 -0.16
C GLY A 38 -9.13 -9.18 0.88
N SER A 39 -8.58 -8.42 1.81
CA SER A 39 -7.72 -8.96 2.87
C SER A 39 -8.51 -9.82 3.86
N LEU A 40 -9.73 -9.43 4.23
CA LEU A 40 -10.59 -10.24 5.09
C LEU A 40 -10.99 -11.56 4.42
N VAL A 41 -11.35 -11.51 3.13
CA VAL A 41 -11.63 -12.72 2.33
C VAL A 41 -10.39 -13.60 2.25
N ALA A 42 -9.21 -13.02 1.99
CA ALA A 42 -7.95 -13.75 1.94
C ALA A 42 -7.62 -14.44 3.27
N VAL A 43 -7.75 -13.75 4.40
CA VAL A 43 -7.56 -14.35 5.74
C VAL A 43 -8.52 -15.51 5.96
N GLY A 44 -9.81 -15.33 5.64
CA GLY A 44 -10.83 -16.38 5.79
C GLY A 44 -10.53 -17.61 4.95
N LEU A 45 -10.22 -17.43 3.66
CA LEU A 45 -9.88 -18.51 2.74
C LEU A 45 -8.59 -19.22 3.14
N LEU A 46 -7.52 -18.47 3.47
CA LEU A 46 -6.24 -19.06 3.87
C LEU A 46 -6.37 -19.85 5.17
N THR A 47 -7.14 -19.36 6.14
CA THR A 47 -7.41 -20.07 7.39
C THR A 47 -8.22 -21.35 7.14
N PHE A 48 -9.25 -21.28 6.29
CA PHE A 48 -10.06 -22.45 5.95
C PHE A 48 -9.25 -23.51 5.18
N LEU A 49 -8.38 -23.09 4.27
CA LEU A 49 -7.54 -23.98 3.46
C LEU A 49 -6.27 -24.45 4.16
N ALA A 50 -5.91 -23.87 5.30
CA ALA A 50 -4.67 -24.16 6.02
C ALA A 50 -4.44 -25.66 6.27
N PRO A 51 -5.41 -26.48 6.72
CA PRO A 51 -5.18 -27.91 6.94
C PRO A 51 -4.71 -28.64 5.68
N PHE A 52 -5.29 -28.30 4.52
CA PHE A 52 -4.93 -28.91 3.24
C PHE A 52 -3.54 -28.48 2.77
N ILE A 53 -3.20 -27.20 2.95
CA ILE A 53 -1.88 -26.65 2.61
C ILE A 53 -0.79 -27.29 3.48
N LEU A 54 -1.08 -27.49 4.78
CA LEU A 54 -0.15 -28.10 5.74
C LEU A 54 0.10 -29.59 5.42
N ILE A 55 -0.94 -30.35 5.07
CA ILE A 55 -0.80 -31.77 4.66
C ILE A 55 0.07 -31.88 3.40
N GLY A 56 0.00 -30.90 2.49
CA GLY A 56 0.86 -30.82 1.31
C GLY A 56 2.30 -30.35 1.56
N GLY A 57 2.73 -30.21 2.82
CA GLY A 57 4.07 -29.73 3.18
C GLY A 57 4.26 -28.21 3.06
N GLY A 58 3.20 -27.45 2.82
CA GLY A 58 3.23 -26.02 2.52
C GLY A 58 3.24 -25.09 3.74
N ILE A 59 3.97 -25.41 4.82
CA ILE A 59 3.96 -24.62 6.08
C ILE A 59 4.34 -23.15 5.84
N GLY A 60 5.35 -22.91 5.00
CA GLY A 60 5.78 -21.54 4.65
C GLY A 60 4.73 -20.78 3.83
N ALA A 61 4.00 -21.47 2.96
CA ALA A 61 2.92 -20.87 2.18
C ALA A 61 1.70 -20.55 3.04
N ALA A 62 1.33 -21.44 3.98
CA ALA A 62 0.22 -21.21 4.90
C ALA A 62 0.50 -20.02 5.85
N SER A 63 1.65 -20.02 6.51
CA SER A 63 2.01 -18.97 7.47
C SER A 63 2.35 -17.64 6.77
N GLY A 64 3.13 -17.68 5.68
CA GLY A 64 3.46 -16.50 4.89
C GLY A 64 2.24 -15.85 4.25
N GLY A 65 1.28 -16.64 3.75
CA GLY A 65 0.04 -16.14 3.18
C GLY A 65 -0.80 -15.37 4.22
N VAL A 66 -0.97 -15.93 5.42
CA VAL A 66 -1.75 -15.26 6.48
C VAL A 66 -1.07 -13.97 6.94
N ILE A 67 0.26 -13.99 7.13
CA ILE A 67 1.02 -12.79 7.49
C ILE A 67 0.89 -11.72 6.40
N GLY A 68 1.03 -12.10 5.13
CA GLY A 68 0.88 -11.20 3.99
C GLY A 68 -0.52 -10.59 3.91
N ALA A 69 -1.57 -11.38 4.17
CA ALA A 69 -2.95 -10.91 4.20
C ALA A 69 -3.22 -9.94 5.37
N ILE A 70 -2.63 -10.17 6.55
CA ILE A 70 -2.72 -9.24 7.68
C ILE A 70 -2.00 -7.92 7.35
N LEU A 71 -0.81 -7.96 6.75
CA LEU A 71 -0.09 -6.76 6.33
C LEU A 71 -0.88 -5.97 5.28
N ALA A 72 -1.49 -6.66 4.31
CA ALA A 72 -2.37 -6.05 3.32
C ALA A 72 -3.60 -5.40 3.99
N LEU A 73 -4.18 -6.02 5.02
CA LEU A 73 -5.27 -5.44 5.79
C LEU A 73 -4.83 -4.14 6.48
N VAL A 74 -3.67 -4.15 7.14
CA VAL A 74 -3.11 -2.95 7.79
C VAL A 74 -2.88 -1.83 6.76
N ALA A 75 -2.25 -2.14 5.63
CA ALA A 75 -2.02 -1.17 4.55
C ALA A 75 -3.35 -0.55 4.05
N SER A 76 -4.38 -1.38 3.90
CA SER A 76 -5.71 -0.97 3.43
C SER A 76 -6.45 -0.09 4.43
N VAL A 77 -6.36 -0.41 5.72
CA VAL A 77 -6.92 0.43 6.79
C VAL A 77 -6.21 1.79 6.82
N LEU A 78 -4.89 1.83 6.66
CA LEU A 78 -4.14 3.08 6.57
C LEU A 78 -4.59 3.94 5.37
N LEU A 79 -4.89 3.34 4.21
CA LEU A 79 -5.47 4.08 3.08
C LEU A 79 -6.82 4.69 3.41
N LEU A 80 -7.72 3.96 4.07
CA LEU A 80 -9.01 4.49 4.49
C LEU A 80 -8.85 5.68 5.44
N LEU A 81 -7.95 5.55 6.41
CA LEU A 81 -7.64 6.63 7.36
C LEU A 81 -6.97 7.82 6.68
N ALA A 82 -6.26 7.61 5.58
CA ALA A 82 -5.64 8.68 4.80
C ALA A 82 -6.68 9.55 4.06
N PHE A 83 -7.87 9.04 3.74
CA PHE A 83 -8.91 9.78 3.00
C PHE A 83 -9.22 11.18 3.55
N PRO A 84 -9.59 11.38 4.84
CA PRO A 84 -9.92 12.71 5.36
C PRO A 84 -8.72 13.66 5.31
N GLY A 85 -7.51 13.17 5.63
CA GLY A 85 -6.29 13.98 5.63
C GLY A 85 -5.87 14.37 4.21
N THR A 86 -5.94 13.44 3.26
CA THR A 86 -5.57 13.69 1.86
C THR A 86 -6.55 14.62 1.18
N ARG A 87 -7.85 14.49 1.45
CA ARG A 87 -8.90 15.40 0.96
C ARG A 87 -8.70 16.83 1.49
N ALA A 88 -8.29 16.96 2.74
CA ALA A 88 -7.98 18.25 3.36
C ALA A 88 -6.56 18.76 3.05
N ARG A 89 -5.78 18.06 2.22
CA ARG A 89 -4.38 18.36 1.90
C ARG A 89 -3.50 18.55 3.13
N LYS A 90 -3.74 17.73 4.17
CA LYS A 90 -2.96 17.72 5.40
C LYS A 90 -1.78 16.76 5.28
N ILE A 91 -0.64 17.13 5.85
CA ILE A 91 0.55 16.28 5.92
C ILE A 91 0.26 14.97 6.65
N SER A 92 -0.67 14.97 7.61
CA SER A 92 -1.12 13.75 8.30
C SER A 92 -1.72 12.72 7.33
N GLY A 93 -2.45 13.17 6.29
CA GLY A 93 -2.98 12.28 5.26
C GLY A 93 -1.88 11.68 4.40
N TRP A 94 -0.90 12.49 4.01
CA TRP A 94 0.27 12.02 3.25
C TRP A 94 1.10 11.00 4.06
N ASN A 95 1.30 11.25 5.36
CA ASN A 95 1.99 10.31 6.25
C ASN A 95 1.29 8.95 6.30
N LEU A 96 -0.04 8.92 6.31
CA LEU A 96 -0.81 7.67 6.28
C LEU A 96 -0.68 6.95 4.93
N LEU A 97 -0.66 7.67 3.81
CA LEU A 97 -0.35 7.08 2.50
C LEU A 97 1.06 6.46 2.49
N PHE A 98 2.05 7.17 3.04
CA PHE A 98 3.42 6.67 3.14
C PHE A 98 3.50 5.38 3.97
N TRP A 99 2.87 5.35 5.16
CA TRP A 99 2.88 4.15 5.99
C TRP A 99 2.10 2.98 5.38
N SER A 100 1.02 3.26 4.64
CA SER A 100 0.34 2.25 3.86
C SER A 100 1.26 1.64 2.80
N GLU A 101 1.99 2.48 2.07
CA GLU A 101 2.94 2.02 1.04
C GLU A 101 4.06 1.17 1.66
N VAL A 102 4.60 1.58 2.81
CA VAL A 102 5.59 0.78 3.56
C VAL A 102 5.02 -0.59 3.94
N ALA A 103 3.81 -0.65 4.49
CA ALA A 103 3.16 -1.92 4.85
C ALA A 103 2.94 -2.81 3.61
N SER A 104 2.57 -2.21 2.48
CA SER A 104 2.42 -2.91 1.19
C SER A 104 3.75 -3.51 0.73
N VAL A 105 4.85 -2.76 0.78
CA VAL A 105 6.19 -3.25 0.43
C VAL A 105 6.56 -4.48 1.25
N VAL A 106 6.37 -4.42 2.58
CA VAL A 106 6.68 -5.56 3.46
C VAL A 106 5.87 -6.79 3.04
N SER A 107 4.60 -6.62 2.69
CA SER A 107 3.77 -7.71 2.17
C SER A 107 4.32 -8.29 0.86
N THR A 108 4.74 -7.45 -0.10
CA THR A 108 5.29 -7.91 -1.38
C THR A 108 6.61 -8.67 -1.23
N ILE A 109 7.43 -8.32 -0.24
CA ILE A 109 8.69 -9.01 0.08
C ILE A 109 8.40 -10.37 0.69
N VAL A 110 7.46 -10.46 1.63
CA VAL A 110 7.01 -11.75 2.21
C VAL A 110 6.45 -12.67 1.13
N ALA A 111 5.78 -12.10 0.12
CA ALA A 111 5.24 -12.83 -1.02
C ALA A 111 6.28 -13.11 -2.14
N LEU A 112 7.54 -12.67 -2.00
CA LEU A 112 8.61 -12.78 -3.00
C LEU A 112 8.19 -12.26 -4.40
N SER A 113 7.36 -11.21 -4.43
CA SER A 113 6.79 -10.68 -5.66
C SER A 113 7.66 -9.58 -6.27
N VAL A 114 8.42 -9.93 -7.32
CA VAL A 114 9.25 -8.96 -8.06
C VAL A 114 8.40 -7.82 -8.64
N GLY A 115 7.23 -8.14 -9.18
CA GLY A 115 6.28 -7.13 -9.69
C GLY A 115 5.76 -6.21 -8.58
N GLY A 116 5.53 -6.75 -7.38
CA GLY A 116 5.10 -5.98 -6.21
C GLY A 116 6.15 -4.96 -5.76
N VAL A 117 7.42 -5.36 -5.74
CA VAL A 117 8.53 -4.46 -5.39
C VAL A 117 8.65 -3.30 -6.38
N VAL A 118 8.54 -3.56 -7.69
CA VAL A 118 8.58 -2.51 -8.71
C VAL A 118 7.40 -1.55 -8.56
N GLY A 119 6.19 -2.08 -8.38
CA GLY A 119 4.99 -1.26 -8.13
C GLY A 119 5.17 -0.35 -6.92
N ALA A 120 5.78 -0.86 -5.85
CA ALA A 120 6.02 -0.09 -4.64
C ALA A 120 7.01 1.06 -4.82
N LEU A 121 8.08 0.84 -5.60
CA LEU A 121 9.04 1.90 -5.92
C LEU A 121 8.38 3.04 -6.72
N ILE A 122 7.46 2.70 -7.64
CA ILE A 122 6.67 3.68 -8.38
C ILE A 122 5.72 4.43 -7.43
N GLY A 123 5.05 3.72 -6.52
CA GLY A 123 4.17 4.30 -5.51
C GLY A 123 4.89 5.33 -4.64
N PHE A 124 6.08 4.98 -4.12
CA PHE A 124 6.90 5.92 -3.37
C PHE A 124 7.33 7.12 -4.21
N TYR A 125 7.77 6.92 -5.44
CA TYR A 125 8.14 8.03 -6.32
C TYR A 125 6.98 9.01 -6.48
N ILE A 126 5.77 8.54 -6.78
CA ILE A 126 4.58 9.39 -6.90
C ILE A 126 4.30 10.12 -5.58
N LEU A 127 4.36 9.43 -4.45
CA LEU A 127 4.13 10.03 -3.12
C LEU A 127 5.11 11.17 -2.82
N PHE A 128 6.40 10.96 -3.06
CA PHE A 128 7.40 12.00 -2.82
C PHE A 128 7.22 13.20 -3.78
N GLN A 129 6.81 12.96 -5.02
CA GLN A 129 6.57 14.04 -6.00
C GLN A 129 5.43 14.97 -5.60
N ILE A 130 4.41 14.46 -4.91
CA ILE A 130 3.23 15.24 -4.49
C ILE A 130 3.30 15.74 -3.04
N LYS A 131 4.31 15.34 -2.25
CA LYS A 131 4.44 15.70 -0.83
C LYS A 131 4.28 17.20 -0.57
N SER A 132 4.84 18.05 -1.43
CA SER A 132 4.81 19.51 -1.30
C SER A 132 3.40 20.13 -1.34
N TYR A 133 2.39 19.37 -1.77
CA TYR A 133 0.99 19.81 -1.80
C TYR A 133 0.25 19.60 -0.48
N TYR A 134 0.85 18.84 0.45
CA TYR A 134 0.29 18.55 1.76
C TYR A 134 0.99 19.40 2.82
N LYS A 135 0.21 20.10 3.65
CA LYS A 135 0.70 21.03 4.67
C LYS A 135 0.34 20.57 6.08
#